data_AF-A0A813AN17-F1
#
_entry.id   AF-A0A813AN17-F1
#
_cell.length_a   1.000
_cell.length_b   1.000
_cell.length_c   1.000
_cell.angle_alpha   90.00
_cell.angle_beta   90.00
_cell.angle_gamma   90.00
#
_symmetry.space_group_name_H-M   'P 1'
#
loop_
_entity.id
_entity.type
_entity.pdbx_description
1 polymer ?
#
loop_
_entity_poly.entity_id
_entity_poly.type
_entity_poly.pdbx_seq_one_letter_code
_entity_poly.pdbx_strand_id
1 'polypeptide(L)'
;MVYKSIKSTTRNGRRGIRRWLTKSQMLTVFDTAEIVDSIIARKETDEYLRSTEVREHPDCPGLMQYLVLVDEEVTDEDVDEIEDMFRTEDASSNGDTDDDSEDDDDDDDEDSDKSKPKSKGGKDR
;
A
#
# COMPACT_ATOMS: atom_id res chain seq x y z
N MET A 1 -32.32 -15.90 20.35
CA MET A 1 -31.10 -15.87 21.19
C MET A 1 -29.86 -15.83 20.30
N VAL A 2 -28.88 -14.96 20.61
CA VAL A 2 -27.63 -14.83 19.82
C VAL A 2 -26.57 -15.80 20.32
N TYR A 3 -25.91 -16.52 19.42
CA TYR A 3 -24.79 -17.40 19.71
C TYR A 3 -23.55 -16.94 18.92
N LYS A 4 -22.40 -16.80 19.59
CA LYS A 4 -21.11 -16.52 18.93
C LYS A 4 -20.33 -17.82 18.83
N SER A 5 -19.84 -18.17 17.64
CA SER A 5 -18.84 -19.23 17.47
C SER A 5 -17.47 -18.58 17.24
N ILE A 6 -16.42 -19.11 17.87
CA ILE A 6 -15.05 -18.62 17.71
C ILE A 6 -14.24 -19.75 17.08
N LYS A 7 -13.62 -19.47 15.93
CA LYS A 7 -12.75 -20.38 15.19
C LYS A 7 -11.33 -19.84 15.23
N SER A 8 -10.55 -20.31 16.19
CA SER A 8 -9.12 -19.98 16.27
C SER A 8 -8.37 -20.74 15.18
N THR A 9 -7.65 -20.02 14.32
CA THR A 9 -7.01 -20.56 13.12
C THR A 9 -5.59 -20.03 13.00
N THR A 10 -4.59 -20.84 13.35
CA THR A 10 -3.18 -20.53 13.14
C THR A 10 -2.87 -20.48 11.64
N ARG A 11 -2.26 -19.38 11.17
CA ARG A 11 -1.82 -19.19 9.78
C ARG A 11 -0.31 -18.97 9.73
N ASN A 12 0.38 -19.77 8.92
CA ASN A 12 1.80 -19.56 8.60
C ASN A 12 1.96 -18.42 7.60
N GLY A 13 2.26 -17.22 8.10
CA GLY A 13 2.71 -16.09 7.30
C GLY A 13 4.18 -16.22 6.87
N ARG A 14 4.52 -15.58 5.75
CA ARG A 14 5.91 -15.22 5.40
C ARG A 14 5.98 -13.73 5.18
N ARG A 15 6.96 -13.07 5.81
CA ARG A 15 7.17 -11.63 5.66
C ARG A 15 8.65 -11.33 5.49
N GLY A 16 9.00 -10.65 4.41
CA GLY A 16 10.39 -10.21 4.19
C GLY A 16 10.79 -9.07 5.11
N ILE A 17 11.84 -9.27 5.92
CA ILE A 17 12.41 -8.24 6.79
C ILE A 17 13.23 -7.27 5.93
N ARG A 18 12.88 -5.98 5.99
CA ARG A 18 13.71 -4.90 5.48
C ARG A 18 14.64 -4.36 6.57
N ARG A 19 15.93 -4.21 6.29
CA ARG A 19 16.91 -3.57 7.19
C ARG A 19 17.60 -2.39 6.48
N TRP A 20 18.00 -1.40 7.28
CA TRP A 20 18.84 -0.30 6.82
C TRP A 20 20.30 -0.75 6.84
N LEU A 21 20.94 -0.85 5.67
CA LEU A 21 22.32 -1.32 5.50
C LEU A 21 23.19 -0.26 4.82
N THR A 22 24.45 -0.15 5.22
CA THR A 22 25.46 0.58 4.45
C THR A 22 25.88 -0.21 3.21
N LYS A 23 26.52 0.44 2.23
CA LYS A 23 27.07 -0.24 1.04
C LYS A 23 28.01 -1.41 1.41
N SER A 24 28.82 -1.27 2.46
CA SER A 24 29.72 -2.35 2.92
C SER A 24 28.97 -3.54 3.51
N GLN A 25 27.85 -3.31 4.20
CA GLN A 25 26.98 -4.38 4.72
C GLN A 25 26.18 -5.05 3.61
N MET A 26 25.73 -4.29 2.60
CA MET A 26 25.07 -4.86 1.41
C MET A 26 26.00 -5.85 0.69
N LEU A 27 27.31 -5.56 0.57
CA LEU A 27 28.30 -6.47 -0.02
C LEU A 27 28.50 -7.78 0.78
N THR A 28 28.08 -7.83 2.05
CA THR A 28 28.09 -9.07 2.87
C THR A 28 26.76 -9.84 2.87
N VAL A 29 25.74 -9.31 2.19
CA VAL A 29 24.41 -9.94 2.02
C VAL A 29 24.18 -10.32 0.55
N PHE A 30 24.70 -9.53 -0.38
CA PHE A 30 24.66 -9.74 -1.82
C PHE A 30 26.10 -9.86 -2.32
N ASP A 31 26.56 -11.10 -2.55
CA ASP A 31 27.97 -11.42 -2.85
C ASP A 31 28.57 -10.66 -4.04
N THR A 32 27.72 -10.17 -4.96
CA THR A 32 28.12 -9.49 -6.19
C THR A 32 28.02 -7.97 -6.05
N ALA A 33 29.16 -7.27 -6.14
CA ALA A 33 29.21 -5.82 -6.06
C ALA A 33 28.36 -5.10 -7.12
N GLU A 34 28.24 -5.66 -8.33
CA GLU A 34 27.40 -5.13 -9.42
C GLU A 34 25.90 -5.09 -9.04
N ILE A 35 25.44 -6.06 -8.23
CA ILE A 35 24.07 -6.09 -7.71
C ILE A 35 23.89 -4.97 -6.69
N VAL A 36 24.84 -4.81 -5.76
CA VAL A 36 24.82 -3.72 -4.77
C VAL A 36 24.81 -2.35 -5.44
N ASP A 37 25.66 -2.15 -6.45
CA ASP A 37 25.75 -0.89 -7.19
C ASP A 37 24.51 -0.59 -8.03
N SER A 38 23.89 -1.60 -8.67
CA SER A 38 22.63 -1.40 -9.39
C SER A 38 21.44 -1.10 -8.46
N ILE A 39 21.39 -1.68 -7.26
CA ILE A 39 20.38 -1.37 -6.24
C ILE A 39 20.54 0.08 -5.76
N ILE A 40 21.77 0.52 -5.46
CA ILE A 40 22.06 1.88 -5.02
C ILE A 40 21.72 2.89 -6.13
N ALA A 41 22.23 2.67 -7.35
CA ALA A 41 21.98 3.56 -8.48
C ALA A 41 20.47 3.71 -8.77
N ARG A 42 19.68 2.62 -8.67
CA ARG A 42 18.21 2.69 -8.79
C ARG A 42 17.59 3.57 -7.70
N LYS A 43 17.98 3.37 -6.44
CA LYS A 43 17.44 4.12 -5.29
C LYS A 43 17.82 5.60 -5.27
N GLU A 44 18.98 5.96 -5.83
CA GLU A 44 19.42 7.35 -5.95
C GLU A 44 18.81 8.08 -7.15
N THR A 45 18.52 7.34 -8.24
CA THR A 45 17.90 7.88 -9.47
C THR A 45 16.40 8.10 -9.33
N ASP A 46 15.70 7.21 -8.62
CA ASP A 46 14.26 7.30 -8.36
C ASP A 46 14.00 8.20 -7.14
N GLU A 47 13.37 9.35 -7.35
CA GLU A 47 13.14 10.35 -6.29
C GLU A 47 12.19 9.87 -5.17
N TYR A 48 11.25 8.97 -5.49
CA TYR A 48 10.40 8.35 -4.48
C TYR A 48 11.20 7.39 -3.60
N LEU A 49 12.02 6.52 -4.21
CA LEU A 49 12.90 5.62 -3.46
C LEU A 49 13.99 6.38 -2.70
N ARG A 50 14.50 7.50 -3.23
CA ARG A 50 15.49 8.34 -2.56
C ARG A 50 14.94 9.02 -1.30
N SER A 51 13.65 9.33 -1.27
CA SER A 51 13.00 9.95 -0.10
C SER A 51 12.49 8.95 0.95
N THR A 52 12.31 7.68 0.57
CA THR A 52 11.69 6.65 1.43
C THR A 52 12.64 5.51 1.83
N GLU A 53 13.65 5.20 1.00
CA GLU A 53 14.53 4.04 1.14
C GLU A 53 16.03 4.38 1.14
N VAL A 54 16.40 5.66 1.21
CA VAL A 54 17.78 6.16 1.38
C VAL A 54 17.81 7.17 2.53
N ARG A 55 18.84 7.13 3.38
CA ARG A 55 19.05 8.07 4.50
C ARG A 55 20.51 8.14 4.93
N GLU A 56 20.88 9.18 5.67
CA GLU A 56 22.16 9.20 6.40
C GLU A 56 22.14 8.31 7.65
N HIS A 57 23.32 7.82 8.04
CA HIS A 57 23.54 7.01 9.23
C HIS A 57 23.40 7.90 10.49
N PRO A 58 22.56 7.54 11.47
CA PRO A 58 22.27 8.41 12.62
C PRO A 58 23.53 8.81 13.41
N ASP A 59 24.45 7.88 13.62
CA ASP A 59 25.70 8.10 14.35
C ASP A 59 26.87 8.62 13.48
N CYS A 60 26.68 8.75 12.16
CA CYS A 60 27.77 9.06 11.22
C CYS A 60 27.27 9.88 10.01
N PRO A 61 27.17 11.22 10.15
CA PRO A 61 26.75 12.11 9.06
C PRO A 61 27.60 11.93 7.79
N GLY A 62 26.96 11.95 6.63
CA GLY A 62 27.57 11.70 5.32
C GLY A 62 27.79 10.23 4.97
N LEU A 63 27.57 9.27 5.87
CA LEU A 63 27.53 7.84 5.54
C LEU A 63 26.09 7.42 5.18
N MET A 64 25.86 6.95 3.95
CA MET A 64 24.51 6.56 3.51
C MET A 64 24.13 5.12 3.91
N GLN A 65 22.88 4.96 4.32
CA GLN A 65 22.17 3.71 4.53
C GLN A 65 21.02 3.56 3.52
N TYR A 66 20.83 2.34 3.04
CA TYR A 66 19.79 1.96 2.09
C TYR A 66 18.87 0.92 2.74
N LEU A 67 17.55 1.06 2.56
CA LEU A 67 16.58 0.08 3.05
C LEU A 67 16.50 -1.10 2.08
N VAL A 68 16.92 -2.29 2.50
CA VAL A 68 16.97 -3.48 1.63
C VAL A 68 16.27 -4.66 2.31
N LEU A 69 15.61 -5.51 1.52
CA LEU A 69 15.11 -6.81 1.98
C LEU A 69 16.31 -7.73 2.27
N VAL A 70 16.36 -8.37 3.44
CA VAL A 70 17.51 -9.20 3.85
C VAL A 70 17.10 -10.66 4.08
N ASP A 71 16.08 -10.89 4.91
CA ASP A 71 15.62 -12.23 5.28
C ASP A 71 14.12 -12.41 4.99
N GLU A 72 13.66 -13.64 4.77
CA GLU A 72 12.25 -14.02 4.95
C GLU A 72 12.04 -14.53 6.39
N GLU A 73 11.19 -13.84 7.15
CA GLU A 73 10.69 -14.30 8.45
C GLU A 73 9.45 -15.17 8.23
N VAL A 74 9.44 -16.37 8.80
CA VAL A 74 8.21 -17.17 8.92
C VAL A 74 7.56 -16.78 10.24
N THR A 75 6.31 -16.34 10.18
CA THR A 75 5.53 -15.87 11.35
C THR A 75 4.27 -16.70 11.48
N ASP A 76 4.14 -17.46 12.55
CA ASP A 76 2.87 -18.08 12.94
C ASP A 76 1.96 -17.00 13.52
N GLU A 77 0.84 -16.72 12.84
CA GLU A 77 -0.17 -15.75 13.27
C GLU A 77 -1.45 -16.49 13.67
N ASP A 78 -1.81 -16.45 14.94
CA ASP A 78 -3.09 -16.98 15.43
C ASP A 78 -4.23 -15.99 15.18
N VAL A 79 -5.21 -16.39 14.38
CA VAL A 79 -6.36 -15.55 13.99
C VAL A 79 -7.66 -16.14 14.53
N ASP A 80 -8.32 -15.41 15.44
CA ASP A 80 -9.64 -15.76 15.96
C ASP A 80 -10.76 -15.18 15.06
N GLU A 81 -11.38 -16.02 14.24
CA GLU A 81 -12.57 -15.65 13.48
C GLU A 81 -13.83 -15.81 14.35
N ILE A 82 -14.54 -14.70 14.62
CA ILE A 82 -15.77 -14.68 15.43
C ILE A 82 -16.99 -14.57 14.51
N GLU A 83 -17.83 -15.60 14.52
CA GLU A 83 -19.04 -15.72 13.70
C GLU A 83 -20.31 -15.62 14.57
N ASP A 84 -21.12 -14.60 14.31
CA ASP A 84 -22.38 -14.35 15.03
C ASP A 84 -23.54 -15.10 14.38
N MET A 85 -23.89 -16.25 14.95
CA MET A 85 -25.03 -17.05 14.51
C MET A 85 -26.33 -16.54 15.14
N PHE A 86 -27.02 -15.68 14.39
CA PHE A 86 -28.40 -15.31 14.68
C PHE A 86 -29.32 -16.51 14.45
N ARG A 87 -30.00 -17.00 15.48
CA ARG A 87 -31.16 -17.87 15.29
C ARG A 87 -32.36 -17.05 14.86
N THR A 88 -32.78 -17.19 13.62
CA THR A 88 -34.19 -17.03 13.23
C THR A 88 -35.00 -18.12 13.94
N GLU A 89 -35.58 -17.76 15.08
CA GLU A 89 -36.64 -18.52 15.73
C GLU A 89 -37.93 -18.20 14.96
N ASP A 90 -38.61 -19.22 14.42
CA ASP A 90 -39.73 -19.06 13.46
C ASP A 90 -40.82 -18.10 13.96
N ALA A 91 -40.83 -16.89 13.39
CA ALA A 91 -41.87 -15.88 13.55
C ALA A 91 -42.54 -15.65 12.20
N SER A 92 -43.39 -16.60 11.79
CA SER A 92 -44.18 -16.48 10.57
C SER A 92 -45.14 -15.30 10.67
N SER A 93 -44.78 -14.17 10.06
CA SER A 93 -45.65 -13.02 9.85
C SER A 93 -45.56 -12.61 8.39
N ASN A 94 -46.65 -12.79 7.64
CA ASN A 94 -46.79 -12.20 6.31
C ASN A 94 -46.70 -10.68 6.43
N GLY A 95 -46.19 -10.04 5.39
CA GLY A 95 -45.90 -8.61 5.37
C GLY A 95 -45.55 -8.15 3.96
N ASP A 96 -46.47 -8.34 3.02
CA ASP A 96 -46.42 -7.70 1.71
C ASP A 96 -46.41 -6.17 1.89
N THR A 97 -45.34 -5.53 1.44
CA THR A 97 -45.32 -4.13 1.00
C THR A 97 -44.37 -4.04 -0.18
N ASP A 98 -44.93 -4.03 -1.39
CA ASP A 98 -44.26 -3.49 -2.56
C ASP A 98 -44.01 -1.99 -2.32
N ASP A 99 -42.81 -1.51 -2.64
CA ASP A 99 -42.43 -0.09 -2.54
C ASP A 99 -41.69 0.28 -3.84
N ASP A 100 -42.47 0.51 -4.90
CA ASP A 100 -41.99 1.05 -6.17
C ASP A 100 -41.78 2.57 -6.05
N SER A 101 -40.56 3.02 -6.33
CA SER A 101 -40.17 4.41 -6.63
C SER A 101 -38.81 4.33 -7.34
N GLU A 102 -38.79 4.38 -8.67
CA GLU A 102 -38.62 5.60 -9.50
C GLU A 102 -37.24 6.27 -9.24
N ASP A 103 -36.29 6.19 -10.18
CA ASP A 103 -36.12 7.05 -11.40
C ASP A 103 -35.73 8.51 -11.03
N ASP A 104 -34.75 9.17 -11.65
CA ASP A 104 -33.82 8.78 -12.74
C ASP A 104 -32.42 9.43 -12.42
N ASP A 105 -31.61 9.84 -13.40
CA ASP A 105 -30.31 10.51 -13.19
C ASP A 105 -30.42 12.00 -12.74
N ASP A 106 -29.49 12.47 -11.89
CA ASP A 106 -29.33 13.87 -11.45
C ASP A 106 -27.84 14.27 -11.39
N ASP A 107 -27.30 14.83 -12.49
CA ASP A 107 -26.13 15.72 -12.48
C ASP A 107 -26.22 16.71 -13.66
N ASP A 108 -25.80 17.96 -13.45
CA ASP A 108 -26.32 19.13 -14.19
C ASP A 108 -25.52 19.49 -15.46
N ASP A 109 -26.21 19.94 -16.52
CA ASP A 109 -25.67 20.17 -17.86
C ASP A 109 -25.77 21.66 -18.26
N GLU A 110 -24.68 22.44 -18.11
CA GLU A 110 -24.51 23.66 -18.94
C GLU A 110 -23.06 24.02 -19.33
N ASP A 111 -22.91 24.46 -20.58
CA ASP A 111 -21.65 24.70 -21.30
C ASP A 111 -21.08 26.11 -21.03
N SER A 112 -19.74 26.22 -20.94
CA SER A 112 -19.05 27.52 -21.09
C SER A 112 -17.67 27.44 -21.76
N ASP A 113 -17.67 27.02 -23.03
CA ASP A 113 -17.05 27.67 -24.20
C ASP A 113 -15.98 28.80 -23.98
N LYS A 114 -14.96 28.82 -24.87
CA LYS A 114 -13.88 29.84 -25.05
C LYS A 114 -12.79 29.90 -23.94
N SER A 115 -11.48 30.01 -24.21
CA SER A 115 -10.75 30.26 -25.48
C SER A 115 -9.32 29.66 -25.51
N LYS A 116 -8.93 29.11 -26.66
CA LYS A 116 -7.60 29.36 -27.28
C LYS A 116 -7.78 30.57 -28.24
N PRO A 117 -6.75 31.36 -28.64
CA PRO A 117 -5.36 30.92 -28.85
C PRO A 117 -4.23 31.98 -28.66
N LYS A 118 -3.04 31.60 -29.14
CA LYS A 118 -1.97 32.39 -29.79
C LYS A 118 -0.69 32.76 -29.01
N SER A 119 0.35 32.90 -29.83
CA SER A 119 1.77 32.96 -29.48
C SER A 119 2.38 34.33 -29.81
N LYS A 120 3.41 34.67 -29.03
CA LYS A 120 4.59 35.53 -29.30
C LYS A 120 5.53 35.32 -28.11
N GLY A 121 6.85 35.23 -28.22
CA GLY A 121 7.72 35.52 -29.37
C GLY A 121 8.59 36.73 -29.05
N GLY A 122 9.86 36.50 -28.71
CA GLY A 122 10.83 37.55 -28.36
C GLY A 122 12.23 36.95 -28.20
N LYS A 123 13.27 37.66 -28.64
CA LYS A 123 14.66 37.21 -28.66
C LYS A 123 15.57 38.40 -28.35
N ASP A 124 16.09 38.43 -27.13
CA ASP A 124 17.18 39.29 -26.67
C ASP A 124 18.01 38.45 -25.67
N ARG A 125 19.35 38.49 -25.68
CA ARG A 125 20.24 39.30 -26.53
C ARG A 125 21.60 38.63 -26.73
#